data_AF-X8AR15-F1
#
_entry.id   AF-X8AR15-F1
#
_cell.length_a   1.000
_cell.length_b   1.000
_cell.length_c   1.000
_cell.angle_alpha   90.00
_cell.angle_beta   90.00
_cell.angle_gamma   90.00
#
_symmetry.space_group_name_H-M   'P 1'
#
loop_
_entity.id
_entity.type
_entity.pdbx_description
1 polymer ?
#
loop_
_entity_poly.entity_id
_entity_poly.type
_entity_poly.pdbx_seq_one_letter_code
_entity_poly.pdbx_strand_id
1 'polypeptide(L)'
;MKNRALHAAADAMLVHVDKILAANAEDLNAARDTGTPTAMLDRLALNPQRIDGIAAGLRQVAGLPDPVGEVLRGYTLPNGLRLRQQRVPLGVVGMVYEGRPNVTVDAFGLALKSGNAALLRGSSSAARSNRPWSRCCAAHWSTKTCPSTRCSCWTARTTRPSPT
;
A
#
# COMPACT_ATOMS: atom_id res chain seq x y z
N MET A 1 -11.34 13.66 0.28
CA MET A 1 -10.76 13.03 1.50
C MET A 1 -9.65 12.04 1.17
N LYS A 2 -9.89 11.05 0.30
CA LYS A 2 -8.89 10.06 -0.16
C LYS A 2 -7.59 10.69 -0.68
N ASN A 3 -7.69 11.68 -1.57
CA ASN A 3 -6.51 12.36 -2.14
C ASN A 3 -5.65 13.05 -1.07
N ARG A 4 -6.28 13.69 -0.06
CA ARG A 4 -5.55 14.33 1.04
C ARG A 4 -4.75 13.31 1.85
N ALA A 5 -5.32 12.12 2.09
CA ALA A 5 -4.61 11.05 2.78
C ALA A 5 -3.43 10.51 1.95
N LEU A 6 -3.57 10.41 0.62
CA LEU A 6 -2.48 10.01 -0.28
C LEU A 6 -1.34 11.05 -0.29
N HIS A 7 -1.67 12.35 -0.35
CA HIS A 7 -0.67 13.41 -0.28
C HIS A 7 0.06 13.41 1.06
N ALA A 8 -0.66 13.30 2.16
CA ALA A 8 -0.06 13.27 3.49
C ALA A 8 0.81 12.02 3.72
N ALA A 9 0.42 10.86 3.17
CA ALA A 9 1.26 9.67 3.20
C ALA A 9 2.58 9.89 2.43
N ALA A 10 2.51 10.52 1.24
CA ALA A 10 3.69 10.87 0.47
C ALA A 10 4.61 11.84 1.24
N ASP A 11 4.05 12.88 1.88
CA ASP A 11 4.84 13.85 2.65
C ASP A 11 5.46 13.21 3.89
N ALA A 12 4.73 12.36 4.61
CA ALA A 12 5.25 11.62 5.76
C ALA A 12 6.41 10.68 5.39
N MET A 13 6.36 10.07 4.20
CA MET A 13 7.46 9.25 3.70
C MET A 13 8.71 10.09 3.47
N LEU A 14 8.57 11.28 2.88
CA LEU A 14 9.70 12.19 2.63
C LEU A 14 10.34 12.69 3.92
N VAL A 15 9.53 12.97 4.96
CA VAL A 15 10.02 13.37 6.29
C VAL A 15 10.76 12.24 7.01
N HIS A 16 10.53 10.99 6.64
CA HIS A 16 11.10 9.81 7.29
C HIS A 16 12.06 9.01 6.40
N VAL A 17 12.57 9.61 5.32
CA VAL A 17 13.53 8.99 4.38
C VAL A 17 14.69 8.32 5.12
N ASP A 18 15.35 9.03 6.04
CA ASP A 18 16.52 8.51 6.74
C ASP A 18 16.20 7.26 7.56
N LYS A 19 15.04 7.24 8.23
CA LYS A 19 14.57 6.08 9.00
C LYS A 19 14.23 4.90 8.10
N ILE A 20 13.66 5.17 6.93
CA ILE A 20 13.34 4.14 5.93
C ILE A 20 14.62 3.53 5.37
N LEU A 21 15.61 4.35 5.03
CA LEU A 21 16.90 3.89 4.50
C LEU A 21 17.71 3.12 5.53
N ALA A 22 17.73 3.57 6.79
CA ALA A 22 18.38 2.84 7.88
C ALA A 22 17.76 1.44 8.07
N ALA A 23 16.43 1.35 8.09
CA ALA A 23 15.73 0.07 8.18
C ALA A 23 15.96 -0.82 6.95
N ASN A 24 16.11 -0.24 5.75
CA ASN A 24 16.42 -0.98 4.54
C ASN A 24 17.85 -1.52 4.53
N ALA A 25 18.82 -0.76 5.05
CA ALA A 25 20.19 -1.22 5.19
C ALA A 25 20.28 -2.48 6.08
N GLU A 26 19.52 -2.51 7.17
CA GLU A 26 19.42 -3.68 8.04
C GLU A 26 18.83 -4.91 7.33
N ASP A 27 17.78 -4.72 6.52
CA ASP A 27 17.20 -5.81 5.72
C ASP A 27 18.15 -6.31 4.64
N LEU A 28 18.88 -5.41 3.97
CA LEU A 28 19.89 -5.76 2.97
C LEU A 28 21.03 -6.56 3.60
N ASN A 29 21.47 -6.20 4.81
CA ASN A 29 22.51 -6.95 5.52
C ASN A 29 22.03 -8.36 5.88
N ALA A 30 20.85 -8.51 6.46
CA ALA A 30 20.31 -9.84 6.75
C ALA A 30 20.04 -10.68 5.49
N ALA A 31 19.67 -10.05 4.37
CA ALA A 31 19.49 -10.72 3.09
C ALA A 31 20.85 -11.20 2.52
N ARG A 32 21.92 -10.42 2.69
CA ARG A 32 23.29 -10.85 2.35
C ARG A 32 23.73 -12.04 3.20
N ASP A 33 23.49 -11.98 4.51
CA ASP A 33 23.89 -13.04 5.45
C ASP A 33 23.16 -14.37 5.19
N THR A 34 21.96 -14.31 4.60
CA THR A 34 21.15 -15.49 4.23
C THR A 34 21.46 -16.02 2.83
N GLY A 35 22.48 -15.49 2.15
CA GLY A 35 22.90 -15.96 0.82
C GLY A 35 21.94 -15.56 -0.30
N THR A 36 21.18 -14.48 -0.12
CA THR A 36 20.22 -14.00 -1.13
C THR A 36 20.95 -13.56 -2.40
N PRO A 37 20.50 -13.97 -3.61
CA PRO A 37 21.12 -13.56 -4.87
C PRO A 37 21.18 -12.03 -5.03
N THR A 38 22.27 -11.53 -5.62
CA THR A 38 22.51 -10.10 -5.86
C THR A 38 21.35 -9.43 -6.61
N ALA A 39 20.78 -10.10 -7.60
CA ALA A 39 19.61 -9.60 -8.35
C ALA A 39 18.35 -9.39 -7.48
N MET A 40 18.21 -10.12 -6.36
CA MET A 40 17.12 -9.93 -5.40
C MET A 40 17.46 -8.82 -4.38
N LEU A 41 18.74 -8.67 -4.00
CA LEU A 41 19.21 -7.54 -3.19
C LEU A 41 18.98 -6.20 -3.90
N ASP A 42 19.23 -6.11 -5.21
CA ASP A 42 19.00 -4.89 -6.00
C ASP A 42 17.52 -4.49 -6.10
N ARG A 43 16.63 -5.49 -6.01
CA ARG A 43 15.17 -5.26 -5.96
C ARG A 43 14.71 -4.81 -4.58
N LEU A 44 15.37 -5.29 -3.53
CA LEU A 44 15.12 -4.91 -2.15
C LEU A 44 15.70 -3.55 -1.78
N ALA A 45 16.79 -3.14 -2.44
CA ALA A 45 17.50 -1.92 -2.15
C ALA A 45 16.66 -0.67 -2.44
N LEU A 46 16.58 0.20 -1.42
CA LEU A 46 16.00 1.53 -1.48
C LEU A 46 17.11 2.57 -1.50
N ASN A 47 16.87 3.62 -2.28
CA ASN A 47 17.70 4.82 -2.30
C ASN A 47 16.78 6.05 -2.26
N PRO A 48 17.30 7.25 -1.97
CA PRO A 48 16.49 8.47 -1.91
C PRO A 48 15.66 8.69 -3.18
N GLN A 49 16.25 8.48 -4.36
CA GLN A 49 15.58 8.65 -5.66
C GLN A 49 14.38 7.71 -5.84
N ARG A 50 14.46 6.46 -5.36
CA ARG A 50 13.35 5.50 -5.37
C ARG A 50 12.25 5.95 -4.43
N ILE A 51 12.59 6.44 -3.24
CA ILE A 51 11.61 6.94 -2.27
C ILE A 51 10.87 8.16 -2.85
N ASP A 52 11.59 9.08 -3.48
CA ASP A 52 11.00 10.21 -4.21
C ASP A 52 10.07 9.73 -5.34
N GLY A 53 10.49 8.73 -6.10
CA GLY A 53 9.67 8.12 -7.15
C GLY A 53 8.37 7.50 -6.61
N ILE A 54 8.44 6.83 -5.46
CA ILE A 54 7.25 6.27 -4.78
C ILE A 54 6.32 7.37 -4.27
N ALA A 55 6.87 8.42 -3.66
CA ALA A 55 6.09 9.56 -3.20
C ALA A 55 5.41 10.29 -4.38
N ALA A 56 6.11 10.44 -5.51
CA ALA A 56 5.54 10.95 -6.75
C ALA A 56 4.43 10.03 -7.29
N GLY A 57 4.62 8.71 -7.27
CA GLY A 57 3.61 7.73 -7.64
C GLY A 57 2.32 7.86 -6.82
N LEU A 58 2.43 8.01 -5.50
CA LEU A 58 1.28 8.28 -4.62
C LEU A 58 0.54 9.57 -5.01
N ARG A 59 1.28 10.63 -5.34
CA ARG A 59 0.70 11.91 -5.79
C ARG A 59 0.01 11.76 -7.14
N GLN A 60 0.55 10.96 -8.06
CA GLN A 60 -0.10 10.63 -9.33
C GLN A 60 -1.42 9.87 -9.09
N VAL A 61 -1.42 8.86 -8.22
CA VAL A 61 -2.64 8.12 -7.87
C VAL A 61 -3.69 9.04 -7.23
N ALA A 62 -3.27 10.03 -6.44
CA ALA A 62 -4.16 11.04 -5.90
C ALA A 62 -4.83 11.90 -6.99
N GLY A 63 -4.12 12.17 -8.10
CA GLY A 63 -4.62 12.93 -9.25
C GLY A 63 -5.57 12.16 -10.16
N LEU A 64 -5.64 10.82 -10.08
CA LEU A 64 -6.55 10.02 -10.90
C LEU A 64 -8.03 10.33 -10.56
N PRO A 65 -8.97 10.15 -11.52
CA PRO A 65 -10.40 10.26 -11.23
C PRO A 65 -10.83 9.19 -10.23
N ASP A 66 -11.80 9.52 -9.36
CA ASP A 66 -12.34 8.58 -8.39
C ASP A 66 -13.27 7.57 -9.09
N PRO A 67 -12.96 6.26 -9.09
CA PRO A 67 -13.73 5.27 -9.85
C PRO A 67 -15.02 4.82 -9.13
N VAL A 68 -15.20 5.23 -7.87
CA VAL A 68 -16.31 4.79 -7.00
C VAL A 68 -17.44 5.81 -7.06
N GLY A 69 -18.67 5.33 -7.24
CA GLY A 69 -19.87 6.16 -7.23
C GLY A 69 -20.39 6.57 -8.61
N GLU A 70 -19.65 6.26 -9.68
CA GLU A 70 -20.07 6.51 -11.05
C GLU A 70 -21.26 5.61 -11.44
N VAL A 71 -22.33 6.21 -11.95
CA VAL A 71 -23.50 5.48 -12.48
C VAL A 71 -23.26 5.20 -13.95
N LEU A 72 -23.09 3.91 -14.29
CA LEU A 72 -22.79 3.48 -15.65
C LEU A 72 -24.03 3.45 -16.53
N ARG A 73 -25.15 2.98 -15.97
CA ARG A 73 -26.42 2.82 -16.69
C ARG A 73 -27.58 3.03 -15.72
N GLY A 74 -28.67 3.62 -16.20
CA GLY A 74 -29.90 3.66 -15.44
C GLY A 74 -31.10 3.88 -16.36
N TYR A 75 -32.18 3.17 -16.09
CA TYR A 75 -33.44 3.29 -16.82
C TYR A 75 -34.61 3.04 -15.87
N THR A 76 -35.76 3.61 -16.22
CA THR A 76 -37.01 3.40 -15.50
C THR A 76 -37.82 2.34 -16.23
N LEU A 77 -38.28 1.31 -15.52
CA LEU A 77 -39.12 0.27 -16.08
C LEU A 77 -40.57 0.78 -16.24
N PRO A 78 -41.38 0.14 -17.10
CA PRO A 78 -42.80 0.49 -17.27
C PRO A 78 -43.65 0.42 -15.99
N ASN A 79 -43.18 -0.31 -14.97
CA ASN A 79 -43.81 -0.42 -13.65
C ASN A 79 -43.34 0.66 -12.64
N GLY A 80 -42.53 1.64 -13.08
CA GLY A 80 -42.02 2.73 -12.25
C GLY A 80 -40.73 2.42 -11.48
N LEU A 81 -40.17 1.21 -11.56
CA LEU A 81 -38.91 0.87 -10.89
C LEU A 81 -37.73 1.58 -11.56
N ARG A 82 -36.88 2.22 -10.76
CA ARG A 82 -35.65 2.88 -11.22
C ARG A 82 -34.47 1.95 -11.05
N LEU A 83 -33.97 1.39 -12.15
CA LEU A 83 -32.74 0.60 -12.14
C LEU A 83 -31.54 1.52 -12.34
N ARG A 84 -30.48 1.31 -11.55
CA ARG A 84 -29.19 2.00 -11.65
C ARG A 84 -28.05 1.01 -11.43
N GLN A 85 -27.11 0.98 -12.35
CA GLN A 85 -25.84 0.28 -12.22
C GLN A 85 -24.79 1.29 -11.76
N GLN A 86 -24.26 1.12 -10.55
CA GLN A 86 -23.30 2.02 -9.93
C GLN A 86 -22.01 1.28 -9.59
N ARG A 87 -20.86 1.94 -9.80
CA ARG A 87 -19.56 1.40 -9.38
C ARG A 87 -19.43 1.46 -7.86
N VAL A 88 -19.28 0.30 -7.25
CA VAL A 88 -19.05 0.13 -5.81
C VAL A 88 -17.66 -0.46 -5.56
N PRO A 89 -17.03 -0.20 -4.41
CA PRO A 89 -15.79 -0.86 -4.03
C PRO A 89 -16.00 -2.38 -3.95
N LEU A 90 -14.95 -3.14 -4.22
CA LEU A 90 -14.95 -4.60 -4.05
C LEU A 90 -15.04 -5.01 -2.58
N GLY A 91 -14.56 -4.15 -1.67
CA GLY A 91 -14.53 -4.41 -0.23
C GLY A 91 -13.10 -4.55 0.26
N VAL A 92 -12.56 -5.78 0.22
CA VAL A 92 -11.20 -6.08 0.73
C VAL A 92 -10.34 -6.67 -0.38
N VAL A 93 -9.13 -6.13 -0.54
CA VAL A 93 -8.11 -6.59 -1.50
C VAL A 93 -6.92 -7.13 -0.72
N GLY A 94 -6.65 -8.43 -0.87
CA GLY A 94 -5.44 -9.06 -0.37
C GLY A 94 -4.36 -9.07 -1.45
N MET A 95 -3.16 -8.58 -1.13
CA MET A 95 -2.02 -8.64 -2.04
C MET A 95 -0.82 -9.32 -1.38
N VAL A 96 -0.31 -10.36 -2.04
CA VAL A 96 0.91 -11.07 -1.66
C VAL A 96 1.99 -10.72 -2.68
N TYR A 97 3.15 -10.25 -2.22
CA TYR A 97 4.24 -9.84 -3.09
C TYR A 97 5.60 -10.16 -2.46
N GLU A 98 6.62 -10.30 -3.31
CA GLU A 98 7.96 -10.70 -2.89
C GLU A 98 9.02 -9.68 -3.34
N GLY A 99 9.92 -9.32 -2.42
CA GLY A 99 11.19 -8.67 -2.73
C GLY A 99 11.13 -7.27 -3.34
N ARG A 100 10.00 -6.55 -3.21
CA ARG A 100 9.86 -5.17 -3.72
C ARG A 100 9.14 -4.29 -2.69
N PRO A 101 9.86 -3.47 -1.90
CA PRO A 101 9.23 -2.61 -0.90
C PRO A 101 8.24 -1.63 -1.55
N ASN A 102 8.57 -1.08 -2.73
CA ASN A 102 7.75 -0.12 -3.51
C ASN A 102 6.29 -0.56 -3.69
N VAL A 103 6.07 -1.85 -3.95
CA VAL A 103 4.74 -2.42 -4.22
C VAL A 103 3.79 -2.22 -3.03
N THR A 104 4.32 -2.18 -1.81
CA THR A 104 3.51 -1.95 -0.60
C THR A 104 2.77 -0.62 -0.66
N VAL A 105 3.45 0.45 -1.06
CA VAL A 105 2.88 1.80 -1.10
C VAL A 105 1.98 1.98 -2.31
N ASP A 106 2.36 1.44 -3.47
CA ASP A 106 1.52 1.51 -4.67
C ASP A 106 0.21 0.75 -4.48
N ALA A 107 0.27 -0.46 -3.91
CA ALA A 107 -0.90 -1.26 -3.60
C ALA A 107 -1.82 -0.57 -2.59
N PHE A 108 -1.24 0.03 -1.54
CA PHE A 108 -1.99 0.83 -0.58
C PHE A 108 -2.66 2.03 -1.24
N GLY A 109 -1.92 2.77 -2.08
CA GLY A 109 -2.42 3.97 -2.76
C GLY A 109 -3.60 3.67 -3.68
N LEU A 110 -3.48 2.62 -4.48
CA LEU A 110 -4.55 2.18 -5.39
C LEU A 110 -5.77 1.66 -4.63
N ALA A 111 -5.57 0.83 -3.62
CA ALA A 111 -6.68 0.31 -2.80
C ALA A 111 -7.42 1.45 -2.09
N LEU A 112 -6.70 2.43 -1.55
CA LEU A 112 -7.31 3.60 -0.92
C LEU A 112 -8.12 4.43 -1.93
N LYS A 113 -7.58 4.63 -3.14
CA LYS A 113 -8.24 5.40 -4.21
C LYS A 113 -9.53 4.73 -4.67
N SER A 114 -9.51 3.40 -4.81
CA SER A 114 -10.68 2.59 -5.18
C SER A 114 -11.63 2.32 -4.01
N GLY A 115 -11.38 2.87 -2.82
CA GLY A 115 -12.24 2.72 -1.64
C GLY A 115 -12.24 1.31 -1.04
N ASN A 116 -11.21 0.52 -1.30
CA ASN A 116 -11.03 -0.83 -0.78
C ASN A 116 -10.16 -0.84 0.47
N ALA A 117 -10.40 -1.83 1.33
CA ALA A 117 -9.44 -2.26 2.33
C ALA A 117 -8.26 -2.97 1.65
N ALA A 118 -7.04 -2.78 2.15
CA ALA A 118 -5.84 -3.47 1.68
C ALA A 118 -5.25 -4.35 2.80
N LEU A 119 -5.13 -5.65 2.52
CA LEU A 119 -4.35 -6.58 3.33
C LEU A 119 -3.06 -6.90 2.57
N LEU A 120 -1.94 -6.33 3.02
CA LEU A 120 -0.66 -6.42 2.33
C LEU A 120 0.27 -7.40 3.03
N ARG A 121 0.66 -8.47 2.34
CA ARG A 121 1.58 -9.48 2.83
C ARG A 121 2.86 -9.49 1.99
N GLY A 122 3.89 -8.84 2.49
CA GLY A 122 5.24 -8.86 1.90
C GLY A 122 6.06 -10.08 2.34
N SER A 123 7.18 -10.32 1.64
CA SER A 123 8.18 -11.33 2.02
C SER A 123 8.92 -10.95 3.32
N SER A 124 9.36 -11.96 4.07
CA SER A 124 10.14 -11.78 5.32
C SER A 124 11.43 -10.99 5.11
N SER A 125 11.97 -11.03 3.88
CA SER A 125 13.19 -10.32 3.46
C SER A 125 13.06 -8.79 3.45
N ALA A 126 11.84 -8.23 3.47
CA ALA A 126 11.59 -6.78 3.50
C ALA A 126 10.83 -6.33 4.76
N ALA A 127 10.83 -7.15 5.82
CA ALA A 127 9.97 -6.94 6.97
C ALA A 127 10.29 -5.64 7.74
N ARG A 128 11.57 -5.25 7.85
CA ARG A 128 11.94 -4.01 8.55
C ARG A 128 11.69 -2.79 7.68
N SER A 129 11.93 -2.87 6.38
CA SER A 129 11.66 -1.83 5.38
C SER A 129 10.16 -1.50 5.31
N ASN A 130 9.29 -2.50 5.41
CA ASN A 130 7.84 -2.33 5.36
C ASN A 130 7.26 -1.74 6.66
N ARG A 131 8.00 -1.77 7.78
CA ARG A 131 7.50 -1.35 9.09
C ARG A 131 7.38 0.18 9.24
N PRO A 132 8.34 1.01 8.80
CA PRO A 132 8.15 2.45 8.72
C PRO A 132 7.00 2.84 7.78
N TRP A 133 6.82 2.09 6.68
CA TRP A 133 5.81 2.38 5.67
C TRP A 133 4.40 2.19 6.22
N SER A 134 4.16 1.02 6.82
CA SER A 134 2.90 0.74 7.54
C SER A 134 2.63 1.75 8.67
N ARG A 135 3.66 2.22 9.38
CA ARG A 135 3.50 3.28 10.40
C ARG A 135 3.13 4.64 9.80
N CYS A 136 3.75 5.05 8.70
CA CYS A 136 3.42 6.31 8.03
C CYS A 136 1.98 6.29 7.49
N CYS A 137 1.58 5.16 6.89
CA CYS A 137 0.21 4.96 6.42
C CYS A 137 -0.81 4.92 7.58
N ALA A 138 -0.47 4.27 8.71
CA ALA A 138 -1.35 4.16 9.87
C ALA A 138 -1.49 5.45 10.69
N ALA A 139 -0.41 6.22 10.83
CA ALA A 139 -0.39 7.44 11.64
C ALA A 139 -1.36 8.51 11.11
N HIS A 140 -1.51 8.62 9.79
CA HIS A 140 -2.42 9.59 9.18
C HIS A 140 -3.90 9.13 9.16
N TRP A 141 -4.13 7.83 9.35
CA TRP A 141 -5.46 7.22 9.31
C TRP A 141 -6.22 7.26 10.64
N SER A 142 -5.51 7.33 11.76
CA SER A 142 -6.10 7.51 13.09
C SER A 142 -6.78 8.90 13.25
N THR A 143 -6.28 9.92 12.54
CA THR A 143 -6.67 11.31 12.82
C THR A 143 -7.99 11.77 12.21
N LYS A 144 -8.58 11.08 11.21
CA LYS A 144 -9.86 11.50 10.60
C LYS A 144 -10.75 10.34 10.13
N THR A 145 -11.71 9.98 10.99
CA THR A 145 -13.05 9.47 10.64
C THR A 145 -13.13 8.37 9.58
N CYS A 146 -12.67 7.16 9.92
CA CYS A 146 -13.15 5.93 9.27
C CYS A 146 -13.09 4.76 10.29
N PRO A 147 -14.08 3.85 10.34
CA PRO A 147 -14.12 2.80 11.35
C PRO A 147 -12.86 1.92 11.27
N SER A 148 -12.23 1.71 12.43
CA SER A 148 -10.97 0.96 12.64
C SER A 148 -10.97 -0.46 12.04
N THR A 149 -12.12 -1.00 11.68
CA THR A 149 -12.30 -2.33 11.08
C THR A 149 -12.08 -2.38 9.57
N ARG A 150 -12.13 -1.24 8.87
CA ARG A 150 -12.22 -1.29 7.40
C ARG A 150 -10.87 -1.51 6.72
N CYS A 151 -9.72 -1.42 7.39
CA CYS A 151 -8.45 -1.73 6.73
C CYS A 151 -7.29 -1.79 7.73
N SER A 152 -6.81 -2.99 7.98
CA SER A 152 -5.57 -3.27 8.69
C SER A 152 -4.50 -3.63 7.66
N CYS A 153 -3.53 -2.75 7.44
CA CYS A 153 -2.31 -3.11 6.73
C CYS A 153 -1.49 -4.05 7.64
N TRP A 154 -1.84 -5.33 7.63
CA TRP A 154 -1.22 -6.34 8.48
C TRP A 154 -0.18 -7.12 7.68
N THR A 155 1.10 -6.82 7.88
CA THR A 155 2.19 -7.65 7.37
C THR A 155 2.26 -8.93 8.21
N ALA A 156 1.62 -10.00 7.76
CA ALA A 156 1.68 -11.29 8.43
C ALA A 156 3.08 -11.89 8.34
N ARG A 157 3.66 -12.23 9.50
CA ARG A 157 5.00 -12.81 9.65
C ARG A 157 4.95 -14.28 9.22
N THR A 158 5.70 -14.67 8.19
CA THR A 158 5.98 -16.09 7.91
C THR A 158 7.21 -16.51 8.68
N THR A 159 7.03 -17.10 9.86
CA THR A 159 8.00 -18.07 10.35
C THR A 159 7.81 -19.33 9.51
N ARG A 160 8.71 -19.60 8.55
CA ARG A 160 8.84 -20.96 8.03
C ARG A 160 9.34 -21.82 9.20
N PRO A 161 8.67 -22.91 9.59
CA PRO A 161 9.33 -23.92 10.41
C PRO A 161 10.47 -24.50 9.58
N SER A 162 11.68 -24.52 10.16
CA SER A 162 12.85 -25.15 9.57
C SER A 162 12.56 -26.64 9.33
N PRO A 163 12.83 -27.21 8.14
CA PRO A 163 12.81 -28.66 7.99
C PRO A 163 14.00 -29.23 8.74
N THR A 164 13.72 -29.97 9.82
CA THR A 164 14.64 -30.94 10.43
C THR A 164 14.78 -32.17 9.56
#